data_AF-A0A959J5Z5-F1
#
_entry.id   AF-A0A959J5Z5-F1
#
_cell.length_a   1.000
_cell.length_b   1.000
_cell.length_c   1.000
_cell.angle_alpha   90.00
_cell.angle_beta   90.00
_cell.angle_gamma   90.00
#
_symmetry.space_group_name_H-M   'P 1'
#
loop_
_entity.id
_entity.type
_entity.pdbx_description
1 polymer ?
#
loop_
_entity_poly.entity_id
_entity_poly.type
_entity_poly.pdbx_seq_one_letter_code
_entity_poly.pdbx_strand_id
1 'polypeptide(L)'
;MKKLFFIALLFFACGEKIPQHIQAVESTEDAVMYIEAFGGDIREFRLALGEEVLVYGKPAKRDLAVGVIGEAILNTKGWVFDGYEEEGSVRLYKFKKK
;
A
#
# COMPACT_ATOMS: atom_id res chain seq x y z
N MET A 1 -5.73 -38.07 -39.07
CA MET A 1 -6.90 -38.30 -38.19
C MET A 1 -7.59 -36.97 -37.96
N LYS A 2 -8.89 -36.88 -38.30
CA LYS A 2 -9.79 -35.75 -38.04
C LYS A 2 -10.22 -35.78 -36.56
N LYS A 3 -10.34 -34.62 -35.91
CA LYS A 3 -11.57 -34.09 -35.28
C LYS A 3 -11.22 -32.98 -34.27
N LEU A 4 -11.82 -31.83 -34.52
CA LEU A 4 -12.03 -30.72 -33.60
C LEU A 4 -12.75 -31.21 -32.33
N PHE A 5 -12.42 -30.64 -31.18
CA PHE A 5 -13.40 -30.34 -30.14
C PHE A 5 -13.06 -29.01 -29.46
N PHE A 6 -13.92 -28.04 -29.74
CA PHE A 6 -14.24 -26.89 -28.89
C PHE A 6 -14.44 -27.35 -27.44
N ILE A 7 -14.01 -26.52 -26.48
CA ILE A 7 -14.86 -25.96 -25.43
C ILE A 7 -14.12 -24.73 -24.88
N ALA A 8 -14.64 -23.56 -25.23
CA ALA A 8 -14.44 -22.38 -24.42
C ALA A 8 -15.15 -22.63 -23.09
N LEU A 9 -14.38 -22.79 -22.01
CA LEU A 9 -14.91 -22.74 -20.65
C LEU A 9 -14.50 -21.40 -20.01
N LEU A 10 -15.07 -20.32 -20.55
CA LEU A 10 -15.23 -19.08 -19.80
C LEU A 10 -16.35 -19.32 -18.78
N PHE A 11 -15.99 -19.72 -17.57
CA PHE A 11 -16.83 -19.63 -16.39
C PHE A 11 -16.06 -18.91 -15.28
N PHE A 12 -16.20 -17.59 -15.32
CA PHE A 12 -16.39 -16.71 -14.17
C PHE A 12 -16.23 -17.34 -12.76
N ALA A 13 -15.10 -17.04 -12.15
CA ALA A 13 -14.97 -16.64 -10.74
C ALA A 13 -13.67 -15.82 -10.67
N CYS A 14 -13.70 -14.48 -10.67
CA CYS A 14 -14.13 -13.56 -9.62
C CYS A 14 -12.92 -12.81 -9.07
N GLY A 15 -12.56 -11.70 -9.73
CA GLY A 15 -12.52 -10.43 -9.01
C GLY A 15 -11.37 -10.12 -8.05
N GLU A 16 -10.11 -10.41 -8.36
CA GLU A 16 -9.00 -9.67 -7.74
C GLU A 16 -8.24 -8.86 -8.78
N LYS A 17 -8.89 -7.77 -9.21
CA LYS A 17 -8.21 -6.67 -9.88
C LYS A 17 -7.66 -5.77 -8.79
N ILE A 18 -6.50 -6.11 -8.24
CA ILE A 18 -5.90 -5.30 -7.19
C ILE A 18 -4.41 -5.03 -7.49
N PRO A 19 -4.08 -4.05 -8.35
CA PRO A 19 -2.98 -3.16 -8.05
C PRO A 19 -3.58 -2.03 -7.21
N GLN A 20 -3.70 -2.21 -5.89
CA GLN A 20 -3.83 -1.03 -5.05
C GLN A 20 -2.52 -0.28 -5.12
N HIS A 21 -2.60 1.03 -4.91
CA HIS A 21 -1.47 1.92 -4.90
C HIS A 21 -0.50 1.56 -3.77
N ILE A 22 0.35 0.55 -3.98
CA ILE A 22 1.39 0.08 -3.07
C ILE A 22 2.67 0.84 -3.38
N GLN A 23 3.20 1.56 -2.40
CA GLN A 23 4.48 2.24 -2.49
C GLN A 23 5.44 1.69 -1.45
N ALA A 24 6.57 1.18 -1.91
CA ALA A 24 7.71 0.93 -1.03
C ALA A 24 8.35 2.27 -0.65
N VAL A 25 8.56 2.48 0.64
CA VAL A 25 9.14 3.72 1.17
C VAL A 25 10.39 3.39 1.97
N GLU A 26 11.47 4.09 1.66
CA GLU A 26 12.75 3.95 2.37
C GLU A 26 12.88 5.00 3.48
N SER A 27 12.12 6.09 3.39
CA SER A 27 12.08 7.17 4.36
C SER A 27 10.67 7.63 4.70
N THR A 28 10.53 8.31 5.83
CA THR A 28 9.29 9.00 6.21
C THR A 28 8.89 10.09 5.22
N GLU A 29 9.88 10.72 4.59
CA GLU A 29 9.73 11.79 3.62
C GLU A 29 9.13 11.26 2.30
N ASP A 30 9.59 10.10 1.83
CA ASP A 30 9.02 9.43 0.65
C ASP A 30 7.54 9.09 0.86
N ALA A 31 7.21 8.60 2.06
CA ALA A 31 5.84 8.29 2.43
C ALA A 31 4.96 9.54 2.40
N VAL A 32 5.41 10.65 3.01
CA VAL A 32 4.67 11.93 3.03
C VAL A 32 4.49 12.48 1.62
N MET A 33 5.55 12.53 0.82
CA MET A 33 5.48 13.00 -0.57
C MET A 33 4.50 12.17 -1.40
N TYR A 34 4.50 10.84 -1.23
CA TYR A 34 3.53 9.97 -1.87
C TYR A 34 2.09 10.32 -1.47
N ILE A 35 1.82 10.46 -0.17
CA ILE A 35 0.48 10.81 0.33
C ILE A 35 -0.01 12.15 -0.24
N GLU A 36 0.86 13.16 -0.28
CA GLU A 36 0.54 14.49 -0.81
C GLU A 36 0.29 14.46 -2.32
N ALA A 37 1.11 13.72 -3.08
CA ALA A 37 0.98 13.59 -4.53
C ALA A 37 -0.29 12.82 -4.97
N PHE A 38 -0.82 11.95 -4.11
CA PHE A 38 -1.98 11.10 -4.42
C PHE A 38 -3.34 11.68 -3.98
N GLY A 39 -3.38 12.94 -3.53
CA GLY A 39 -4.60 13.66 -3.19
C GLY A 39 -5.48 13.99 -4.40
N GLY A 40 -6.40 13.08 -4.77
CA GLY A 40 -7.41 13.37 -5.79
C GLY A 40 -8.45 12.25 -5.97
N ASP A 41 -8.02 11.10 -6.47
CA ASP A 41 -8.94 10.11 -7.07
C ASP A 41 -8.95 8.72 -6.42
N ILE A 42 -8.09 8.48 -5.43
CA ILE A 42 -7.92 7.15 -4.83
C ILE A 42 -8.70 7.03 -3.53
N ARG A 43 -9.26 5.83 -3.29
CA ARG A 43 -10.01 5.49 -2.07
C ARG A 43 -9.18 4.74 -1.03
N GLU A 44 -8.14 4.03 -1.46
CA GLU A 44 -7.24 3.24 -0.62
C GLU A 44 -5.82 3.22 -1.20
N PHE A 45 -4.81 3.37 -0.35
CA PHE A 45 -3.41 3.13 -0.71
C PHE A 45 -2.70 2.31 0.37
N ARG A 46 -1.54 1.75 0.02
CA ARG A 46 -0.71 0.95 0.92
C ARG A 46 0.73 1.44 0.91
N LEU A 47 1.36 1.45 2.10
CA LEU A 47 2.78 1.71 2.24
C LEU A 47 3.50 0.43 2.66
N ALA A 48 4.47 0.02 1.86
CA ALA A 48 5.35 -1.11 2.14
C ALA A 48 6.58 -0.61 2.90
N LEU A 49 6.71 -1.01 4.17
CA LEU A 49 7.82 -0.65 5.04
C LEU A 49 8.65 -1.89 5.42
N GLY A 50 9.96 -1.81 5.18
CA GLY A 50 10.94 -2.78 5.69
C GLY A 50 11.14 -2.67 7.20
N GLU A 51 11.95 -3.56 7.77
CA GLU A 51 12.24 -3.59 9.22
C GLU A 51 12.89 -2.29 9.72
N GLU A 52 13.73 -1.69 8.89
CA GLU A 52 14.35 -0.39 9.09
C GLU A 52 13.87 0.61 8.04
N VAL A 53 13.58 1.84 8.49
CA VAL A 53 13.14 2.97 7.65
C VAL A 53 13.89 4.20 8.13
N LEU A 54 14.27 5.08 7.21
CA LEU A 54 14.93 6.34 7.55
C LEU A 54 13.91 7.34 8.13
N VAL A 55 14.22 7.84 9.32
CA VAL A 55 13.47 8.93 9.98
C VAL A 55 14.44 10.08 10.17
N TYR A 56 14.18 11.22 9.53
CA TYR A 56 15.10 12.37 9.50
C TYR A 56 16.53 11.97 9.06
N GLY A 57 16.63 11.09 8.06
CA GLY A 57 17.90 10.58 7.51
C GLY A 57 18.63 9.58 8.39
N LYS A 58 18.04 9.08 9.48
CA LYS A 58 18.65 8.06 10.36
C LYS A 58 17.85 6.76 10.35
N PRO A 59 18.51 5.59 10.33
CA PRO A 59 17.82 4.31 10.45
C PRO A 59 17.03 4.22 11.75
N ALA A 60 15.77 3.81 11.64
CA ALA A 60 14.88 3.60 12.75
C ALA A 60 14.04 2.34 12.52
N LYS A 61 13.56 1.75 13.62
CA LYS A 61 12.61 0.64 13.53
C LYS A 61 11.33 1.11 12.84
N ARG A 62 10.76 0.22 12.03
CA ARG A 62 9.47 0.40 11.34
C ARG A 62 8.38 1.02 12.21
N ASP A 63 8.21 0.56 13.45
CA ASP A 63 7.15 1.05 14.34
C ASP A 63 7.30 2.55 14.68
N LEU A 64 8.55 3.05 14.79
CA LEU A 64 8.81 4.49 14.98
C LEU A 64 8.47 5.27 13.71
N ALA A 65 8.90 4.77 12.55
CA ALA A 65 8.62 5.42 11.26
C ALA A 65 7.11 5.53 10.99
N VAL A 66 6.34 4.51 11.36
CA VAL A 66 4.87 4.51 11.23
C VAL A 66 4.22 5.55 12.13
N GLY A 67 4.75 5.79 13.33
CA GLY A 67 4.27 6.87 14.19
C GLY A 67 4.42 8.23 13.52
N VAL A 68 5.60 8.50 12.94
CA VAL A 68 5.91 9.76 12.23
C VAL A 68 5.07 9.92 10.97
N ILE A 69 4.95 8.86 10.15
CA ILE A 69 4.12 8.85 8.94
C ILE A 69 2.63 9.02 9.32
N GLY A 70 2.18 8.33 10.37
CA GLY A 70 0.81 8.40 10.87
C GLY A 70 0.43 9.79 11.32
N GLU A 71 1.32 10.53 11.99
CA GLU A 71 1.12 11.93 12.34
C GLU A 71 0.93 12.80 11.09
N ALA A 72 1.79 12.63 10.08
CA ALA A 72 1.64 13.33 8.80
C ALA A 72 0.31 12.98 8.10
N ILE A 73 -0.10 11.72 8.11
CA ILE A 73 -1.38 11.25 7.56
C ILE A 73 -2.57 11.86 8.31
N LEU A 74 -2.55 11.90 9.64
CA LEU A 74 -3.62 12.53 10.44
C LEU A 74 -3.74 14.03 10.16
N ASN A 75 -2.61 14.69 9.85
CA ASN A 75 -2.57 16.09 9.44
C ASN A 75 -3.10 16.29 8.01
N THR A 76 -3.01 15.28 7.13
CA THR A 76 -3.74 15.29 5.86
C THR A 76 -5.23 15.00 6.08
N LYS A 77 -6.10 15.95 5.71
CA LYS A 77 -7.53 15.98 6.09
C LYS A 77 -8.43 14.88 5.51
N GLY A 78 -7.89 13.77 5.00
CA GLY A 78 -8.66 12.83 4.17
C GLY A 78 -8.45 11.35 4.43
N TRP A 79 -7.49 10.93 5.26
CA TRP A 79 -7.11 9.53 5.36
C TRP A 79 -7.27 8.96 6.78
N VAL A 80 -7.56 7.67 6.87
CA VAL A 80 -7.59 6.88 8.11
C VAL A 80 -6.83 5.58 7.94
N PHE A 81 -6.20 5.14 9.02
CA PHE A 81 -5.54 3.86 9.08
C PHE A 81 -6.54 2.70 9.02
N ASP A 82 -6.25 1.67 8.21
CA ASP A 82 -7.11 0.51 7.95
C ASP A 82 -6.37 -0.83 8.15
N GLY A 83 -5.44 -0.86 9.11
CA GLY A 83 -4.70 -2.07 9.48
C GLY A 83 -3.44 -2.30 8.65
N TYR A 84 -2.87 -3.50 8.80
CA TYR A 84 -1.66 -3.90 8.09
C TYR A 84 -1.64 -5.40 7.78
N GLU A 85 -0.82 -5.78 6.81
CA GLU A 85 -0.48 -7.18 6.49
C GLU A 85 1.04 -7.36 6.57
N GLU A 86 1.48 -8.56 6.92
CA GLU A 86 2.90 -8.92 6.94
C GLU A 86 3.22 -9.85 5.77
N GLU A 87 4.22 -9.47 4.98
CA GLU A 87 4.72 -10.23 3.83
C GLU A 87 6.25 -10.35 3.95
N GLY A 88 6.71 -11.42 4.58
CA GLY A 88 8.13 -11.62 4.86
C GLY A 88 8.68 -10.56 5.81
N SER A 89 9.74 -9.85 5.40
CA SER A 89 10.35 -8.75 6.17
C SER A 89 9.62 -7.40 5.99
N VAL A 90 8.66 -7.33 5.07
CA VAL A 90 7.91 -6.12 4.77
C VAL A 90 6.55 -6.16 5.47
N ARG A 91 6.10 -5.00 5.95
CA ARG A 91 4.74 -4.82 6.43
C ARG A 91 4.03 -3.80 5.56
N LEU A 92 2.87 -4.18 5.05
CA LEU A 92 2.01 -3.37 4.20
C LEU A 92 0.99 -2.65 5.08
N TYR A 93 1.18 -1.36 5.31
CA TYR A 93 0.23 -0.52 6.06
C TYR A 93 -0.85 0.01 5.12
N LYS A 94 -2.11 -0.17 5.49
CA LYS A 94 -3.27 0.20 4.67
C LYS A 94 -3.90 1.50 5.16
N PHE A 95 -4.27 2.36 4.22
CA PHE A 95 -4.94 3.62 4.50
C PHE A 95 -6.11 3.80 3.54
N LYS A 96 -7.26 4.22 4.08
CA LYS A 96 -8.46 4.51 3.29
C LYS A 96 -8.94 5.93 3.51
N LYS A 97 -9.64 6.48 2.52
CA LYS A 97 -10.22 7.81 2.62
C LYS A 97 -11.32 7.83 3.70
N LYS A 98 -11.39 8.90 4.50
CA LYS A 98 -12.46 9.14 5.48
C LYS A 98 -13.83 9.12 4.82
#